data_AF-A0A1Y2D4U4-F1
#
_entry.id   AF-A0A1Y2D4U4-F1
#
_cell.length_a   1.000
_cell.length_b   1.000
_cell.length_c   1.000
_cell.angle_alpha   90.00
_cell.angle_beta   90.00
_cell.angle_gamma   90.00
#
_symmetry.space_group_name_H-M   'P 1'
#
loop_
_entity.id
_entity.type
_entity.pdbx_description
1 polymer ?
#
loop_
_entity_poly.entity_id
_entity_poly.type
_entity_poly.pdbx_seq_one_letter_code
_entity_poly.pdbx_strand_id
1 'polypeptide(L)'
;MFNLNFTETFPNIDVKNEFSGFYIGQDGFIDVDQIIANLDFDPKHYVDFDFAMNNILLHILEKGKYNYMDYLKKLIAFEAYTGEDNMALNSTKAIATTIIESAKNNGDTQINNTIDTLIANIALTEENNQVGDLGQVNYIQFLQEKLGSTLQMEDFKTKNGTLTVSVGGEEKIFEKITLSLSGQYSRYLVKPNFNLKIRGKKDLFGRSQFKLRSDLTEPTFLRSKLTSDVHKKMGVTSILANYAIFYINDEYMGLFVLTDTYKLPWIEQVYGEKDTSHLYKCSLLAYLNEDSANICENENDDIVDPTEISEEWSTFLNTIFEAQSAEDIEDVFEVDHFIKEMVIEYLLGAWDHIQLGHNFYLYKQPNGKWIYLTYDHDHTFGINLDRLFLGYIYVDLPERLEKLDFDYPNYSFEK
;
A
#
# COMPACT_ATOMS: atom_id res chain seq x y z
N MET A 1 21.21 -5.84 -18.63
CA MET A 1 21.57 -5.00 -19.79
C MET A 1 23.01 -4.52 -19.73
N PHE A 2 23.47 -4.01 -18.58
CA PHE A 2 24.78 -3.40 -18.38
C PHE A 2 25.98 -4.34 -18.57
N ASN A 3 25.82 -5.63 -18.26
CA ASN A 3 26.86 -6.65 -18.46
C ASN A 3 26.73 -7.41 -19.78
N LEU A 4 25.80 -7.01 -20.65
CA LEU A 4 25.66 -7.59 -21.98
C LEU A 4 26.63 -6.87 -22.91
N ASN A 5 27.62 -7.58 -23.44
CA ASN A 5 28.38 -7.08 -24.56
C ASN A 5 27.53 -7.23 -25.83
N PHE A 6 26.95 -6.13 -26.30
CA PHE A 6 26.04 -6.13 -27.45
C PHE A 6 26.75 -6.54 -28.73
N THR A 7 28.00 -6.10 -28.92
CA THR A 7 28.78 -6.43 -30.13
C THR A 7 29.13 -7.92 -30.18
N GLU A 8 29.47 -8.52 -29.05
CA GLU A 8 29.76 -9.96 -28.97
C GLU A 8 28.49 -10.82 -29.02
N THR A 9 27.41 -10.35 -28.41
CA THR A 9 26.14 -11.11 -28.34
C THR A 9 25.35 -11.04 -29.64
N PHE A 10 25.48 -9.93 -30.38
CA PHE A 10 24.78 -9.71 -31.65
C PHE A 10 25.78 -9.43 -32.79
N PRO A 11 26.70 -10.37 -33.10
CA PRO A 11 27.81 -10.12 -34.01
C PRO A 11 27.38 -9.89 -35.47
N ASN A 12 26.16 -10.30 -35.81
CA ASN A 12 25.58 -10.18 -37.15
C ASN A 12 24.62 -8.99 -37.31
N ILE A 13 24.54 -8.12 -36.30
CA ILE A 13 23.64 -6.96 -36.28
C ILE A 13 24.50 -5.71 -36.12
N ASP A 14 24.13 -4.64 -36.81
CA ASP A 14 24.72 -3.33 -36.58
C ASP A 14 24.19 -2.73 -35.27
N VAL A 15 24.77 -3.16 -34.16
CA VAL A 15 24.31 -2.82 -32.81
C VAL A 15 24.28 -1.31 -32.56
N LYS A 16 25.20 -0.55 -33.17
CA LYS A 16 25.25 0.91 -32.99
C LYS A 16 24.10 1.61 -33.68
N ASN A 17 23.66 1.10 -34.82
CA ASN A 17 22.49 1.61 -35.51
C ASN A 17 21.19 1.13 -34.86
N GLU A 18 21.08 -0.18 -34.57
CA GLU A 18 19.86 -0.78 -34.01
C GLU A 18 19.55 -0.35 -32.57
N PHE A 19 20.60 -0.13 -31.77
CA PHE A 19 20.54 0.30 -30.37
C PHE A 19 21.20 1.65 -30.14
N SER A 20 21.05 2.57 -31.10
CA SER A 20 21.62 3.92 -31.04
C SER A 20 21.30 4.71 -29.76
N GLY A 21 20.16 4.47 -29.13
CA GLY A 21 19.80 5.10 -27.86
C GLY A 21 20.58 4.60 -26.64
N PHE A 22 21.18 3.40 -26.70
CA PHE A 22 21.96 2.81 -25.61
C PHE A 22 23.43 3.21 -25.60
N TYR A 23 23.88 4.00 -26.58
CA TYR A 23 25.23 4.57 -26.61
C TYR A 23 26.33 3.51 -26.43
N ILE A 24 26.27 2.46 -27.24
CA ILE A 24 27.19 1.33 -27.11
C ILE A 24 28.63 1.77 -27.41
N GLY A 25 29.49 1.62 -26.40
CA GLY A 25 30.92 1.91 -26.43
C GLY A 25 31.69 1.05 -27.42
N GLN A 26 32.97 1.36 -27.60
CA GLN A 26 33.85 0.55 -28.46
C GLN A 26 34.13 -0.84 -27.87
N ASP A 27 33.99 -0.96 -26.55
CA ASP A 27 34.04 -2.20 -25.79
C ASP A 27 32.75 -3.05 -25.92
N GLY A 28 31.69 -2.51 -26.54
CA GLY A 28 30.44 -3.22 -26.79
C GLY A 28 29.43 -3.15 -25.65
N PHE A 29 29.69 -2.39 -24.59
CA PHE A 29 28.77 -2.17 -23.47
C PHE A 29 28.04 -0.83 -23.59
N ILE A 30 26.92 -0.70 -22.88
CA ILE A 30 26.07 0.50 -22.92
C ILE A 30 26.62 1.60 -22.01
N ASP A 31 26.43 2.86 -22.41
CA ASP A 31 26.81 4.04 -21.62
C ASP A 31 25.58 4.53 -20.82
N VAL A 32 25.53 4.14 -19.55
CA VAL A 32 24.40 4.40 -18.64
C VAL A 32 24.24 5.88 -18.34
N ASP A 33 25.34 6.58 -18.14
CA ASP A 33 25.35 8.00 -17.81
C ASP A 33 24.74 8.81 -18.95
N GLN A 34 25.06 8.45 -20.20
CA GLN A 34 24.41 9.06 -21.35
C GLN A 34 22.94 8.69 -21.48
N ILE A 35 22.53 7.45 -21.20
CA ILE A 35 21.10 7.09 -21.19
C ILE A 35 20.35 7.98 -20.20
N ILE A 36 20.81 8.05 -18.95
CA ILE A 36 20.18 8.85 -17.89
C ILE A 36 20.13 10.32 -18.28
N ALA A 37 21.21 10.88 -18.83
CA ALA A 37 21.27 12.28 -19.25
C ALA A 37 20.30 12.64 -20.40
N ASN A 38 19.81 11.65 -21.16
CA ASN A 38 18.84 11.87 -22.24
C ASN A 38 17.39 11.65 -21.85
N LEU A 39 17.12 11.15 -20.63
CA LEU A 39 15.77 11.02 -20.09
C LEU A 39 15.28 12.38 -19.58
N ASP A 40 13.99 12.63 -19.72
CA ASP A 40 13.34 13.82 -19.17
C ASP A 40 12.87 13.54 -17.74
N PHE A 41 13.44 14.25 -16.77
CA PHE A 41 13.05 14.16 -15.36
C PHE A 41 12.42 15.46 -14.86
N ASP A 42 12.17 16.46 -15.72
CA ASP A 42 11.54 17.71 -15.26
C ASP A 42 10.04 17.46 -15.01
N PRO A 43 9.56 17.53 -13.75
CA PRO A 43 8.15 17.33 -13.42
C PRO A 43 7.21 18.26 -14.19
N LYS A 44 7.69 19.43 -14.65
CA LYS A 44 6.91 20.41 -15.41
C LYS A 44 6.63 20.01 -16.86
N HIS A 45 7.20 18.91 -17.35
CA HIS A 45 6.85 18.37 -18.66
C HIS A 45 5.70 17.34 -18.60
N TYR A 46 5.17 17.07 -17.40
CA TYR A 46 4.14 16.07 -17.13
C TYR A 46 2.86 16.69 -16.51
N VAL A 47 2.50 17.92 -16.90
CA VAL A 47 1.48 18.76 -16.23
C VAL A 47 0.03 18.35 -16.50
N ASP A 48 -0.25 17.73 -17.66
CA ASP A 48 -1.58 17.22 -18.05
C ASP A 48 -1.74 15.71 -17.79
N PHE A 49 -0.89 15.17 -16.93
CA PHE A 49 -0.78 13.75 -16.71
C PHE A 49 -1.73 13.29 -15.59
N ASP A 50 -2.71 12.46 -15.94
CA ASP A 50 -3.55 11.78 -14.97
C ASP A 50 -2.72 10.68 -14.26
N PHE A 51 -2.13 11.06 -13.11
CA PHE A 51 -1.30 10.20 -12.27
C PHE A 51 -2.02 8.92 -11.79
N ALA A 52 -3.34 8.84 -11.93
CA ALA A 52 -4.11 7.67 -11.51
C ALA A 52 -4.06 6.50 -12.52
N MET A 53 -3.76 6.76 -13.79
CA MET A 53 -3.97 5.76 -14.86
C MET A 53 -2.78 5.52 -15.79
N ASN A 54 -1.68 6.26 -15.68
CA ASN A 54 -0.51 6.05 -16.53
C ASN A 54 0.80 6.07 -15.74
N ASN A 55 1.74 5.24 -16.17
CA ASN A 55 2.98 4.97 -15.45
C ASN A 55 4.04 6.03 -15.80
N ILE A 56 4.44 6.86 -14.83
CA ILE A 56 5.41 7.93 -15.07
C ILE A 56 6.77 7.39 -15.57
N LEU A 57 7.19 6.19 -15.13
CA LEU A 57 8.40 5.55 -15.64
C LEU A 57 8.26 5.20 -17.12
N LEU A 58 7.09 4.75 -17.58
CA LEU A 58 6.83 4.56 -19.02
C LEU A 58 7.06 5.86 -19.79
N HIS A 59 6.50 6.96 -19.30
CA HIS A 59 6.65 8.25 -19.97
C HIS A 59 8.06 8.80 -19.87
N ILE A 60 8.77 8.63 -18.76
CA ILE A 60 10.19 8.99 -18.67
C ILE A 60 11.01 8.19 -19.70
N LEU A 61 10.77 6.88 -19.82
CA LEU A 61 11.47 6.03 -20.80
C LEU A 61 11.11 6.37 -22.26
N GLU A 62 9.91 6.90 -22.51
CA GLU A 62 9.48 7.37 -23.84
C GLU A 62 9.87 8.83 -24.12
N LYS A 63 10.09 9.64 -23.08
CA LYS A 63 10.38 11.07 -23.15
C LYS A 63 11.87 11.33 -22.97
N GLY A 64 12.46 11.83 -24.04
CA GLY A 64 13.88 12.06 -24.11
C GLY A 64 14.30 12.15 -25.57
N LYS A 65 15.61 12.07 -25.80
CA LYS A 65 16.13 12.02 -27.18
C LYS A 65 15.74 10.72 -27.91
N TYR A 66 15.51 9.64 -27.16
CA TYR A 66 15.19 8.30 -27.67
C TYR A 66 14.03 7.68 -26.88
N ASN A 67 13.21 6.86 -27.56
CA ASN A 67 12.18 6.05 -26.90
C ASN A 67 12.80 4.73 -26.42
N TYR A 68 13.19 4.66 -25.14
CA TYR A 68 13.85 3.51 -24.54
C TYR A 68 12.97 2.27 -24.40
N MET A 69 11.64 2.44 -24.38
CA MET A 69 10.70 1.31 -24.39
C MET A 69 10.79 0.50 -25.68
N ASP A 70 11.04 1.15 -26.81
CA ASP A 70 11.19 0.45 -28.08
C ASP A 70 12.49 -0.33 -28.15
N TYR A 71 13.59 0.19 -27.60
CA TYR A 71 14.85 -0.55 -27.51
C TYR A 71 14.77 -1.75 -26.57
N LEU A 72 14.06 -1.63 -25.43
CA LEU A 72 13.79 -2.75 -24.52
C LEU A 72 12.97 -3.86 -25.20
N LYS A 73 11.92 -3.50 -25.96
CA LYS A 73 11.12 -4.47 -26.75
C LYS A 73 11.96 -5.14 -27.84
N LYS A 74 12.80 -4.39 -28.56
CA LYS A 74 13.72 -4.94 -29.55
C LYS A 74 14.65 -5.97 -28.92
N LEU A 75 15.23 -5.66 -27.77
CA LEU A 75 16.14 -6.56 -27.06
C LEU A 75 15.50 -7.91 -26.68
N ILE A 76 14.23 -7.89 -26.27
CA ILE A 76 13.45 -9.11 -26.01
C ILE A 76 13.20 -9.88 -27.30
N ALA A 77 12.82 -9.20 -28.39
CA ALA A 77 12.50 -9.84 -29.67
C ALA A 77 13.68 -10.61 -30.31
N PHE A 78 14.93 -10.22 -30.02
CA PHE A 78 16.11 -10.92 -30.53
C PHE A 78 16.33 -12.33 -29.95
N GLU A 79 15.58 -12.74 -28.91
CA GLU A 79 15.55 -14.11 -28.39
C GLU A 79 15.23 -15.16 -29.46
N ALA A 80 14.34 -14.81 -30.38
CA ALA A 80 13.86 -15.73 -31.41
C ALA A 80 14.91 -16.02 -32.50
N TYR A 81 16.00 -15.24 -32.57
CA TYR A 81 16.96 -15.28 -33.67
C TYR A 81 18.30 -15.98 -33.33
N THR A 82 18.74 -15.97 -32.07
CA THR A 82 20.08 -16.46 -31.71
C THR A 82 20.11 -17.89 -31.17
N GLY A 83 18.98 -18.44 -30.71
CA GLY A 83 18.86 -19.87 -30.34
C GLY A 83 19.82 -20.38 -29.25
N GLU A 84 20.51 -19.50 -28.51
CA GLU A 84 21.55 -19.87 -27.56
C GLU A 84 21.21 -19.50 -26.11
N ASP A 85 21.57 -20.41 -25.21
CA ASP A 85 21.48 -20.34 -23.75
C ASP A 85 22.56 -19.41 -23.16
N ASN A 86 22.57 -18.13 -23.58
CA ASN A 86 23.50 -17.14 -23.04
C ASN A 86 22.93 -16.53 -21.75
N MET A 87 23.49 -16.95 -20.60
CA MET A 87 23.08 -16.52 -19.26
C MET A 87 23.04 -14.99 -19.08
N ALA A 88 23.97 -14.24 -19.69
CA ALA A 88 24.00 -12.77 -19.60
C ALA A 88 22.88 -12.11 -20.42
N LEU A 89 22.55 -12.68 -21.59
CA LEU A 89 21.43 -12.25 -22.42
C LEU A 89 20.09 -12.55 -21.73
N ASN A 90 19.93 -13.75 -21.17
CA ASN A 90 18.71 -14.16 -20.47
C ASN A 90 18.47 -13.30 -19.22
N SER A 91 19.50 -13.05 -18.42
CA SER A 91 19.42 -12.12 -17.27
C SER A 91 19.07 -10.70 -17.70
N THR A 92 19.63 -10.25 -18.84
CA THR A 92 19.32 -8.94 -19.40
C THR A 92 17.88 -8.81 -19.88
N LYS A 93 17.32 -9.85 -20.51
CA LYS A 93 15.92 -9.89 -20.91
C LYS A 93 15.00 -9.90 -19.69
N ALA A 94 15.30 -10.70 -18.67
CA ALA A 94 14.52 -10.71 -17.43
C ALA A 94 14.40 -9.31 -16.83
N ILE A 95 15.52 -8.58 -16.74
CA ILE A 95 15.54 -7.18 -16.29
C ILE A 95 14.71 -6.28 -17.21
N ALA A 96 14.87 -6.41 -18.54
CA ALA A 96 14.10 -5.60 -19.49
C ALA A 96 12.59 -5.85 -19.39
N THR A 97 12.18 -7.12 -19.23
CA THR A 97 10.79 -7.53 -18.99
C THR A 97 10.30 -6.94 -17.68
N THR A 98 11.06 -7.03 -16.58
CA THR A 98 10.69 -6.43 -15.29
C THR A 98 10.56 -4.91 -15.38
N ILE A 99 11.45 -4.21 -16.09
CA ILE A 99 11.32 -2.76 -16.32
C ILE A 99 10.04 -2.47 -17.11
N ILE A 100 9.77 -3.23 -18.16
CA ILE A 100 8.54 -3.08 -18.97
C ILE A 100 7.28 -3.36 -18.13
N GLU A 101 7.29 -4.41 -17.31
CA GLU A 101 6.18 -4.78 -16.42
C GLU A 101 6.01 -3.77 -15.28
N SER A 102 7.09 -3.29 -14.70
CA SER A 102 7.09 -2.23 -13.68
C SER A 102 6.63 -0.90 -14.27
N ALA A 103 6.97 -0.62 -15.54
CA ALA A 103 6.46 0.50 -16.30
C ALA A 103 5.00 0.30 -16.76
N LYS A 104 4.40 -0.88 -16.57
CA LYS A 104 2.99 -1.16 -16.84
C LYS A 104 2.14 -1.26 -15.58
N ASN A 105 2.74 -1.64 -14.45
CA ASN A 105 2.04 -1.81 -13.18
C ASN A 105 1.89 -0.45 -12.48
N ASN A 106 0.64 -0.11 -12.14
CA ASN A 106 0.26 1.15 -11.51
C ASN A 106 0.68 1.15 -10.04
N GLY A 107 1.66 1.98 -9.69
CA GLY A 107 2.11 2.17 -8.32
C GLY A 107 2.72 3.55 -8.16
N ASP A 108 2.06 4.38 -7.37
CA ASP A 108 2.38 5.78 -7.14
C ASP A 108 3.67 5.90 -6.31
N THR A 109 4.72 6.48 -6.88
CA THR A 109 5.55 7.47 -6.17
C THR A 109 6.50 8.21 -7.12
N GLN A 110 6.71 9.49 -6.79
CA GLN A 110 7.33 10.56 -7.55
C GLN A 110 8.68 10.21 -8.23
N ILE A 111 9.04 11.02 -9.24
CA ILE A 111 10.26 10.98 -10.07
C ILE A 111 11.54 10.54 -9.33
N ASN A 112 11.72 10.94 -8.06
CA ASN A 112 12.85 10.49 -7.25
C ASN A 112 12.82 8.99 -6.93
N ASN A 113 11.67 8.42 -6.58
CA ASN A 113 11.52 6.97 -6.37
C ASN A 113 11.70 6.19 -7.67
N THR A 114 11.37 6.79 -8.81
CA THR A 114 11.65 6.22 -10.14
C THR A 114 13.15 6.24 -10.43
N ILE A 115 13.85 7.32 -10.10
CA ILE A 115 15.31 7.42 -10.16
C ILE A 115 15.95 6.39 -9.22
N ASP A 116 15.47 6.24 -7.99
CA ASP A 116 15.98 5.28 -7.02
C ASP A 116 15.69 3.83 -7.41
N THR A 117 14.54 3.55 -8.03
CA THR A 117 14.21 2.24 -8.60
C THR A 117 15.11 1.93 -9.80
N LEU A 118 15.36 2.90 -10.67
CA LEU A 118 16.28 2.76 -11.80
C LEU A 118 17.70 2.50 -11.28
N ILE A 119 18.17 3.29 -10.31
CA ILE A 119 19.49 3.15 -9.66
C ILE A 119 19.61 1.83 -8.90
N ALA A 120 18.59 1.39 -8.17
CA ALA A 120 18.61 0.11 -7.46
C ALA A 120 18.64 -1.09 -8.43
N ASN A 121 17.89 -1.02 -9.53
CA ASN A 121 17.92 -2.02 -10.59
C ASN A 121 19.26 -2.02 -11.36
N ILE A 122 19.92 -0.86 -11.48
CA ILE A 122 21.28 -0.72 -12.00
C ILE A 122 22.30 -1.32 -11.02
N ALA A 123 22.22 -0.97 -9.72
CA ALA A 123 23.16 -1.39 -8.67
C ALA A 123 23.11 -2.90 -8.36
N LEU A 124 21.97 -3.56 -8.54
CA LEU A 124 21.83 -5.02 -8.44
C LEU A 124 22.77 -5.82 -9.37
N THR A 125 23.37 -5.17 -10.38
CA THR A 125 24.30 -5.81 -11.32
C THR A 125 25.77 -5.81 -10.88
N GLU A 126 26.13 -5.08 -9.82
CA GLU A 126 27.51 -5.08 -9.30
C GLU A 126 27.76 -6.20 -8.27
N GLU A 127 26.73 -6.70 -7.57
CA GLU A 127 26.91 -7.67 -6.46
C GLU A 127 26.47 -9.13 -6.76
N ASN A 128 25.58 -9.41 -7.72
CA ASN A 128 24.91 -10.72 -7.80
C ASN A 128 25.43 -11.69 -8.88
N ASN A 129 26.70 -12.08 -8.78
CA ASN A 129 27.27 -13.17 -9.58
C ASN A 129 26.85 -14.59 -9.13
N GLN A 130 25.85 -14.75 -8.24
CA GLN A 130 25.45 -16.08 -7.72
C GLN A 130 23.99 -16.14 -7.26
N VAL A 131 23.00 -16.22 -8.15
CA VAL A 131 21.75 -16.90 -7.80
C VAL A 131 21.16 -17.58 -9.03
N GLY A 132 21.34 -18.90 -9.10
CA GLY A 132 20.47 -19.76 -9.90
C GLY A 132 19.18 -20.05 -9.13
N ASP A 133 18.09 -20.17 -9.88
CA ASP A 133 16.89 -20.94 -9.52
C ASP A 133 16.06 -20.47 -8.32
N LEU A 134 15.50 -19.24 -8.40
CA LEU A 134 14.40 -18.82 -7.51
C LEU A 134 13.14 -18.55 -8.34
N GLY A 135 12.08 -19.31 -8.07
CA GLY A 135 10.78 -19.18 -8.72
C GLY A 135 10.10 -17.84 -8.45
N GLN A 136 9.24 -17.42 -9.38
CA GLN A 136 8.57 -16.10 -9.46
C GLN A 136 7.90 -15.60 -8.16
N VAL A 137 7.43 -16.50 -7.29
CA VAL A 137 6.69 -16.14 -6.06
C VAL A 137 7.62 -15.57 -4.98
N ASN A 138 8.82 -16.12 -4.81
CA ASN A 138 9.81 -15.58 -3.85
C ASN A 138 10.44 -14.26 -4.33
N TYR A 139 10.37 -13.97 -5.62
CA TYR A 139 10.93 -12.75 -6.20
C TYR A 139 10.08 -11.52 -5.87
N ILE A 140 8.74 -11.64 -5.84
CA ILE A 140 7.85 -10.53 -5.46
C ILE A 140 7.98 -10.20 -3.97
N GLN A 141 8.12 -11.20 -3.11
CA GLN A 141 8.34 -10.99 -1.67
C GLN A 141 9.71 -10.33 -1.40
N PHE A 142 10.75 -10.75 -2.12
CA PHE A 142 12.06 -10.09 -2.11
C PHE A 142 12.00 -8.64 -2.60
N LEU A 143 11.21 -8.36 -3.65
CA LEU A 143 11.03 -7.00 -4.17
C LEU A 143 10.27 -6.09 -3.19
N GLN A 144 9.27 -6.60 -2.46
CA GLN A 144 8.57 -5.83 -1.43
C GLN A 144 9.50 -5.49 -0.25
N GLU A 145 10.33 -6.43 0.19
CA GLU A 145 11.34 -6.19 1.22
C GLU A 145 12.43 -5.20 0.74
N LYS A 146 12.83 -5.25 -0.54
CA LYS A 146 13.84 -4.34 -1.10
C LYS A 146 13.32 -2.94 -1.46
N LEU A 147 12.14 -2.81 -2.05
CA LEU A 147 11.49 -1.51 -2.31
C LEU A 147 11.11 -0.81 -1.00
N GLY A 148 10.81 -1.57 0.06
CA GLY A 148 10.69 -1.05 1.42
C GLY A 148 12.02 -0.58 2.05
N SER A 149 13.18 -1.00 1.52
CA SER A 149 14.50 -0.68 2.08
C SER A 149 15.30 0.39 1.32
N THR A 150 14.88 0.80 0.12
CA THR A 150 15.48 1.94 -0.62
C THR A 150 15.04 3.30 -0.09
N LEU A 151 13.86 3.39 0.51
CA LEU A 151 13.54 4.48 1.44
C LEU A 151 14.08 4.04 2.81
N GLN A 152 15.12 4.68 3.34
CA GLN A 152 15.42 4.52 4.76
C GLN A 152 14.18 4.99 5.53
N MET A 153 13.33 4.05 5.95
CA MET A 153 12.25 4.32 6.87
C MET A 153 12.92 4.94 8.09
N GLU A 154 12.70 6.24 8.33
CA GLU A 154 13.01 6.80 9.62
C GLU A 154 12.17 6.02 10.63
N ASP A 155 12.83 5.10 11.31
CA ASP A 155 12.24 4.40 12.43
C ASP A 155 12.69 5.12 13.68
N PHE A 156 11.70 5.46 14.48
CA PHE A 156 11.92 6.07 15.77
C PHE A 156 10.99 5.38 16.74
N LYS A 157 11.58 4.91 17.84
CA LYS A 157 10.86 4.32 18.96
C LYS A 157 11.64 4.60 20.23
N THR A 158 11.01 5.29 21.17
CA THR A 158 11.58 5.53 22.50
C THR A 158 10.69 4.96 23.58
N LYS A 159 11.32 4.34 24.58
CA LYS A 159 10.73 3.97 25.87
C LYS A 159 11.17 4.93 26.98
N ASN A 160 11.90 5.99 26.66
CA ASN A 160 12.41 6.97 27.61
C ASN A 160 11.64 8.27 27.41
N GLY A 161 10.44 8.33 27.97
CA GLY A 161 9.57 9.49 27.86
C GLY A 161 8.50 9.47 28.94
N THR A 162 8.09 10.68 29.34
CA THR A 162 6.91 10.95 30.16
C THR A 162 5.82 11.56 29.29
N LEU A 163 4.58 11.52 29.75
CA LEU A 163 3.44 12.14 29.08
C LEU A 163 2.64 12.94 30.08
N THR A 164 2.34 14.18 29.72
CA THR A 164 1.36 15.01 30.41
C THR A 164 0.16 15.22 29.49
N VAL A 165 -1.04 14.93 29.99
CA VAL A 165 -2.30 15.12 29.28
C VAL A 165 -3.13 16.13 30.03
N SER A 166 -3.48 17.24 29.38
CA SER A 166 -4.41 18.25 29.89
C SER A 166 -5.75 18.13 29.18
N VAL A 167 -6.83 17.90 29.93
CA VAL A 167 -8.18 17.75 29.40
C VAL A 167 -9.20 18.24 30.43
N GLY A 168 -10.11 19.13 30.00
CA GLY A 168 -11.15 19.66 30.89
C GLY A 168 -10.62 20.44 32.11
N GLY A 169 -9.39 20.96 32.04
CA GLY A 169 -8.73 21.64 33.17
C GLY A 169 -8.05 20.69 34.17
N GLU A 170 -8.10 19.38 33.95
CA GLU A 170 -7.38 18.39 34.73
C GLU A 170 -6.09 17.97 34.01
N GLU A 171 -5.04 17.72 34.80
CA GLU A 171 -3.76 17.22 34.31
C GLU A 171 -3.54 15.77 34.77
N LYS A 172 -3.13 14.91 33.83
CA LYS A 172 -2.73 13.53 34.10
C LYS A 172 -1.30 13.31 33.63
N ILE A 173 -0.46 12.78 34.51
CA ILE A 173 0.96 12.54 34.27
C ILE A 173 1.23 11.04 34.23
N PHE A 174 2.00 10.60 33.23
CA PHE A 174 2.43 9.22 33.06
C PHE A 174 3.96 9.16 32.92
N GLU A 175 4.60 8.51 33.90
CA GLU A 175 6.07 8.41 34.00
C GLU A 175 6.71 7.47 32.96
N LYS A 176 5.90 6.62 32.33
CA LYS A 176 6.39 5.60 31.41
C LYS A 176 5.49 5.54 30.19
N ILE A 177 5.98 6.04 29.06
CA ILE A 177 5.36 5.84 27.76
C ILE A 177 6.30 5.14 26.77
N THR A 178 5.74 4.61 25.69
CA THR A 178 6.45 4.36 24.44
C THR A 178 5.89 5.34 23.42
N LEU A 179 6.76 6.07 22.73
CA LEU A 179 6.42 6.89 21.58
C LEU A 179 7.16 6.32 20.37
N SER A 180 6.50 6.17 19.23
CA SER A 180 7.15 5.77 17.98
C SER A 180 6.54 6.48 16.79
N LEU A 181 7.28 6.55 15.67
CA LEU A 181 6.69 6.87 14.38
C LEU A 181 5.67 5.79 13.99
N SER A 182 4.70 6.17 13.17
CA SER A 182 3.57 5.33 12.78
C SER A 182 3.22 5.48 11.30
N GLY A 183 2.54 4.45 10.77
CA GLY A 183 2.18 4.31 9.36
C GLY A 183 3.34 3.90 8.47
N GLN A 184 3.08 3.80 7.18
CA GLN A 184 4.07 3.52 6.13
C GLN A 184 4.45 4.81 5.43
N TYR A 185 3.56 5.32 4.55
CA TYR A 185 3.75 6.57 3.84
C TYR A 185 3.84 7.80 4.76
N SER A 186 3.05 7.82 5.83
CA SER A 186 2.99 8.98 6.74
C SER A 186 4.30 9.30 7.46
N ARG A 187 5.29 8.39 7.47
CA ARG A 187 6.60 8.63 8.08
C ARG A 187 7.45 9.64 7.29
N TYR A 188 7.19 9.78 5.99
CA TYR A 188 7.92 10.67 5.09
C TYR A 188 7.30 12.06 4.99
N LEU A 189 6.18 12.28 5.67
CA LEU A 189 5.50 13.56 5.67
C LEU A 189 6.22 14.52 6.59
N VAL A 190 6.25 15.81 6.21
CA VAL A 190 6.78 16.90 7.04
C VAL A 190 6.15 16.97 8.44
N LYS A 191 4.98 16.33 8.60
CA LYS A 191 4.31 16.10 9.86
C LYS A 191 3.94 14.61 9.96
N PRO A 192 4.76 13.78 10.62
CA PRO A 192 4.52 12.34 10.65
C PRO A 192 3.47 11.94 11.69
N ASN A 193 3.00 10.70 11.57
CA ASN A 193 2.10 10.07 12.55
C ASN A 193 2.89 9.47 13.72
N PHE A 194 2.28 9.39 14.91
CA PHE A 194 2.87 8.77 16.08
C PHE A 194 1.97 7.70 16.71
N ASN A 195 2.58 6.61 17.19
CA ASN A 195 1.94 5.69 18.14
C ASN A 195 2.35 6.09 19.56
N LEU A 196 1.38 6.15 20.46
CA LEU A 196 1.58 6.47 21.87
C LEU A 196 1.04 5.33 22.74
N LYS A 197 1.92 4.69 23.51
CA LYS A 197 1.56 3.63 24.47
C LYS A 197 1.92 4.04 25.89
N ILE A 198 0.91 4.17 26.75
CA ILE A 198 1.07 4.31 28.20
C ILE A 198 1.48 2.95 28.78
N ARG A 199 2.56 2.92 29.57
CA ARG A 199 3.11 1.70 30.18
C ARG A 199 2.90 1.70 31.69
N GLY A 200 3.21 0.56 32.31
CA GLY A 200 3.15 0.40 33.76
C GLY A 200 1.75 0.08 34.30
N LYS A 201 0.90 -0.56 33.49
CA LYS A 201 -0.49 -0.90 33.84
C LYS A 201 -1.30 0.34 34.25
N LYS A 202 -1.11 1.43 33.48
CA LYS A 202 -1.84 2.69 33.59
C LYS A 202 -2.55 2.95 32.27
N ASP A 203 -3.62 3.71 32.34
CA ASP A 203 -4.44 4.08 31.21
C ASP A 203 -4.91 5.53 31.34
N LEU A 204 -5.32 6.07 30.21
CA LEU A 204 -6.05 7.32 30.09
C LEU A 204 -7.49 6.97 29.70
N PHE A 205 -8.39 7.02 30.69
CA PHE A 205 -9.83 6.74 30.53
C PHE A 205 -10.13 5.33 29.99
N GLY A 206 -9.41 4.33 30.49
CA GLY A 206 -9.55 2.92 30.10
C GLY A 206 -8.68 2.51 28.91
N ARG A 207 -7.96 3.44 28.27
CA ARG A 207 -7.13 3.17 27.10
C ARG A 207 -5.65 3.45 27.37
N SER A 208 -4.79 2.55 26.93
CA SER A 208 -3.34 2.69 27.07
C SER A 208 -2.61 2.87 25.75
N GLN A 209 -3.30 2.77 24.61
CA GLN A 209 -2.69 2.88 23.28
C GLN A 209 -3.53 3.80 22.39
N PHE A 210 -2.84 4.73 21.73
CA PHE A 210 -3.44 5.77 20.89
C PHE A 210 -2.59 6.00 19.65
N LYS A 211 -3.22 6.50 18.58
CA LYS A 211 -2.52 7.03 17.42
C LYS A 211 -2.75 8.54 17.34
N LEU A 212 -1.67 9.29 17.16
CA LEU A 212 -1.71 10.72 16.84
C LEU A 212 -1.45 10.83 15.34
N ARG A 213 -2.52 11.11 14.59
CA ARG A 213 -2.47 11.22 13.14
C ARG A 213 -2.34 12.67 12.72
N SER A 214 -1.41 12.92 11.81
CA SER A 214 -1.26 14.22 11.17
C SER A 214 -2.36 14.47 10.16
N ASP A 215 -2.95 13.40 9.60
CA ASP A 215 -3.96 13.44 8.53
C ASP A 215 -3.60 14.46 7.43
N LEU A 216 -2.30 14.63 7.16
CA LEU A 216 -1.80 15.71 6.30
C LEU A 216 -2.22 15.53 4.83
N THR A 217 -2.50 14.30 4.41
CA THR A 217 -3.00 13.94 3.08
C THR A 217 -4.44 14.37 2.85
N GLU A 218 -5.18 14.72 3.91
CA GLU A 218 -6.56 15.18 3.82
C GLU A 218 -6.68 16.63 4.33
N PRO A 219 -7.20 17.58 3.52
CA PRO A 219 -7.04 19.01 3.80
C PRO A 219 -7.89 19.56 4.96
N THR A 220 -8.75 18.75 5.59
CA THR A 220 -9.78 19.25 6.52
C THR A 220 -9.49 18.95 7.99
N PHE A 221 -8.72 17.90 8.29
CA PHE A 221 -8.59 17.31 9.64
C PHE A 221 -9.92 16.78 10.21
N LEU A 222 -11.00 16.74 9.40
CA LEU A 222 -12.36 16.43 9.88
C LEU A 222 -12.77 14.99 9.57
N ARG A 223 -12.19 14.35 8.55
CA ARG A 223 -12.74 13.11 7.98
C ARG A 223 -12.77 11.97 9.00
N SER A 224 -11.63 11.64 9.57
CA SER A 224 -11.50 10.64 10.64
C SER A 224 -12.48 10.91 11.80
N LYS A 225 -12.62 12.18 12.19
CA LYS A 225 -13.53 12.58 13.28
C LYS A 225 -15.00 12.38 12.91
N LEU A 226 -15.42 12.90 11.76
CA LEU A 226 -16.79 12.82 11.29
C LEU A 226 -17.20 11.37 11.02
N THR A 227 -16.32 10.57 10.41
CA THR A 227 -16.56 9.15 10.19
C THR A 227 -16.76 8.42 11.52
N SER A 228 -15.90 8.63 12.53
CA SER A 228 -16.10 8.03 13.84
C SER A 228 -17.40 8.49 14.54
N ASP A 229 -17.82 9.74 14.35
CA ASP A 229 -19.09 10.25 14.88
C ASP A 229 -20.31 9.63 14.18
N VAL A 230 -20.22 9.39 12.87
CA VAL A 230 -21.25 8.68 12.10
C VAL A 230 -21.40 7.26 12.65
N HIS A 231 -20.31 6.50 12.81
CA HIS A 231 -20.35 5.16 13.40
C HIS A 231 -21.03 5.19 14.78
N LYS A 232 -20.58 6.09 15.66
CA LYS A 232 -21.16 6.27 17.00
C LYS A 232 -22.65 6.60 16.94
N LYS A 233 -23.07 7.47 16.02
CA LYS A 233 -24.47 7.89 15.90
C LYS A 233 -25.37 6.78 15.35
N MET A 234 -24.81 5.94 14.48
CA MET A 234 -25.47 4.77 13.88
C MET A 234 -25.47 3.54 14.82
N GLY A 235 -24.82 3.64 15.98
CA GLY A 235 -24.68 2.51 16.90
C GLY A 235 -23.78 1.39 16.35
N VAL A 236 -22.84 1.75 15.46
CA VAL A 236 -21.84 0.84 14.90
C VAL A 236 -20.59 0.92 15.77
N THR A 237 -20.14 -0.23 16.26
CA THR A 237 -18.92 -0.33 17.07
C THR A 237 -17.70 0.01 16.22
N SER A 238 -16.98 1.08 16.57
CA SER A 238 -15.79 1.51 15.84
C SER A 238 -14.82 2.26 16.77
N ILE A 239 -13.61 2.55 16.29
CA ILE A 239 -12.69 3.47 16.94
C ILE A 239 -13.29 4.88 17.04
N LEU A 240 -12.95 5.60 18.10
CA LEU A 240 -13.30 7.01 18.25
C LEU A 240 -12.12 7.88 17.87
N ALA A 241 -12.43 9.07 17.35
CA ALA A 241 -11.47 10.11 17.10
C ALA A 241 -11.82 11.39 17.88
N ASN A 242 -10.78 12.15 18.23
CA ASN A 242 -10.87 13.50 18.76
C ASN A 242 -9.61 14.27 18.36
N TYR A 243 -9.40 15.47 18.87
CA TYR A 243 -8.24 16.29 18.57
C TYR A 243 -7.30 16.42 19.76
N ALA A 244 -6.01 16.56 19.48
CA ALA A 244 -4.99 16.89 20.45
C ALA A 244 -4.05 17.96 19.91
N ILE A 245 -3.71 18.94 20.75
CA ILE A 245 -2.58 19.84 20.52
C ILE A 245 -1.35 19.11 21.06
N PHE A 246 -0.40 18.78 20.20
CA PHE A 246 0.72 17.91 20.56
C PHE A 246 2.02 18.69 20.69
N TYR A 247 2.79 18.36 21.73
CA TYR A 247 4.12 18.92 22.00
C TYR A 247 5.12 17.79 22.24
N ILE A 248 6.36 17.97 21.78
CA ILE A 248 7.49 17.11 22.13
C ILE A 248 8.56 17.99 22.75
N ASN A 249 8.92 17.76 24.01
CA ASN A 249 9.92 18.57 24.73
C ASN A 249 9.67 20.09 24.62
N ASP A 250 8.44 20.51 24.89
CA ASP A 250 7.95 21.90 24.76
C ASP A 250 7.93 22.47 23.33
N GLU A 251 8.32 21.72 22.31
CA GLU A 251 8.18 22.09 20.91
C GLU A 251 6.77 21.78 20.40
N TYR A 252 6.09 22.79 19.85
CA TYR A 252 4.74 22.65 19.31
C TYR A 252 4.74 21.88 17.98
N MET A 253 4.13 20.71 17.97
CA MET A 253 4.06 19.84 16.79
C MET A 253 2.80 20.05 15.94
N GLY A 254 1.81 20.80 16.44
CA GLY A 254 0.56 21.06 15.74
C GLY A 254 -0.68 20.41 16.36
N LEU A 255 -1.81 20.59 15.67
CA LEU A 255 -3.06 19.86 15.90
C LEU A 255 -2.98 18.47 15.28
N PHE A 256 -3.27 17.42 16.02
CA PHE A 256 -3.35 16.04 15.54
C PHE A 256 -4.75 15.48 15.75
N VAL A 257 -5.15 14.55 14.88
CA VAL A 257 -6.30 13.68 15.13
C VAL A 257 -5.83 12.57 16.07
N LEU A 258 -6.36 12.56 17.29
CA LEU A 258 -6.16 11.51 18.28
C LEU A 258 -7.20 10.42 18.03
N THR A 259 -6.75 9.21 17.69
CA THR A 259 -7.64 8.06 17.51
C THR A 259 -7.34 6.95 18.50
N ASP A 260 -8.37 6.16 18.77
CA ASP A 260 -8.17 4.82 19.31
C ASP A 260 -7.39 3.94 18.33
N THR A 261 -6.94 2.79 18.83
CA THR A 261 -6.38 1.72 18.03
C THR A 261 -6.95 0.40 18.55
N TYR A 262 -7.38 -0.47 17.64
CA TYR A 262 -7.80 -1.82 18.00
C TYR A 262 -6.56 -2.60 18.48
N LYS A 263 -6.48 -2.76 19.81
CA LYS A 263 -5.47 -3.53 20.54
C LYS A 263 -6.17 -4.23 21.69
N LEU A 264 -5.51 -5.19 22.33
CA LEU A 264 -6.06 -5.94 23.47
C LEU A 264 -6.76 -5.05 24.54
N PRO A 265 -6.20 -3.90 24.97
CA PRO A 265 -6.89 -3.03 25.94
C PRO A 265 -8.20 -2.41 25.42
N TRP A 266 -8.30 -2.15 24.11
CA TRP A 266 -9.55 -1.67 23.51
C TRP A 266 -10.61 -2.78 23.51
N ILE A 267 -10.20 -4.02 23.21
CA ILE A 267 -11.07 -5.21 23.29
C ILE A 267 -11.58 -5.43 24.71
N GLU A 268 -10.69 -5.35 25.72
CA GLU A 268 -11.09 -5.45 27.13
C GLU A 268 -12.13 -4.38 27.50
N GLN A 269 -11.95 -3.14 27.03
CA GLN A 269 -12.86 -2.05 27.34
C GLN A 269 -14.24 -2.20 26.68
N VAL A 270 -14.28 -2.66 25.42
CA VAL A 270 -15.50 -2.71 24.61
C VAL A 270 -16.27 -4.01 24.81
N TYR A 271 -15.57 -5.13 24.88
CA TYR A 271 -16.15 -6.48 24.94
C TYR A 271 -15.94 -7.19 26.28
N GLY A 272 -15.12 -6.65 27.18
CA GLY A 272 -14.83 -7.28 28.47
C GLY A 272 -13.87 -8.47 28.38
N GLU A 273 -13.31 -8.75 27.20
CA GLU A 273 -12.38 -9.85 26.97
C GLU A 273 -10.93 -9.41 27.18
N LYS A 274 -10.26 -10.03 28.15
CA LYS A 274 -8.84 -9.82 28.41
C LYS A 274 -8.00 -10.75 27.54
N ASP A 275 -6.86 -10.25 27.09
CA ASP A 275 -5.82 -11.04 26.43
C ASP A 275 -6.34 -11.87 25.25
N THR A 276 -7.26 -11.29 24.45
CA THR A 276 -7.87 -11.99 23.31
C THR A 276 -6.82 -12.56 22.38
N SER A 277 -7.06 -13.78 21.90
CA SER A 277 -6.19 -14.46 20.93
C SER A 277 -6.64 -14.25 19.48
N HIS A 278 -7.77 -13.58 19.23
CA HIS A 278 -8.40 -13.50 17.91
C HIS A 278 -8.65 -12.06 17.49
N LEU A 279 -7.61 -11.24 17.41
CA LEU A 279 -7.68 -9.89 16.85
C LEU A 279 -6.69 -9.78 15.70
N TYR A 280 -7.20 -9.70 14.48
CA TYR A 280 -6.40 -9.69 13.26
C TYR A 280 -6.49 -8.33 12.60
N LYS A 281 -5.34 -7.73 12.31
CA LYS A 281 -5.22 -6.50 11.53
C LYS A 281 -4.96 -6.87 10.08
N CYS A 282 -5.85 -6.46 9.19
CA CYS A 282 -5.70 -6.74 7.76
C CYS A 282 -5.08 -5.55 7.02
N SER A 283 -4.19 -5.89 6.09
CA SER A 283 -3.47 -4.95 5.21
C SER A 283 -3.90 -5.16 3.75
N LEU A 284 -3.41 -4.33 2.83
CA LEU A 284 -3.84 -4.24 1.44
C LEU A 284 -3.97 -5.63 0.77
N LEU A 285 -5.04 -5.80 -0.03
CA LEU A 285 -5.43 -7.05 -0.72
C LEU A 285 -6.06 -8.15 0.16
N ALA A 286 -6.47 -7.85 1.39
CA ALA A 286 -7.25 -8.77 2.22
C ALA A 286 -8.74 -8.75 1.85
N TYR A 287 -9.17 -9.66 0.98
CA TYR A 287 -10.54 -9.73 0.45
C TYR A 287 -11.43 -10.80 1.13
N LEU A 288 -11.24 -11.05 2.43
CA LEU A 288 -12.03 -12.02 3.22
C LEU A 288 -12.06 -13.43 2.62
N ASN A 289 -10.90 -13.91 2.18
CA ASN A 289 -10.69 -15.21 1.55
C ASN A 289 -9.42 -15.90 2.11
N GLU A 290 -9.08 -17.09 1.61
CA GLU A 290 -7.90 -17.84 2.06
C GLU A 290 -6.59 -17.02 1.96
N ASP A 291 -6.42 -16.22 0.90
CA ASP A 291 -5.23 -15.36 0.73
C ASP A 291 -5.10 -14.34 1.87
N SER A 292 -6.23 -13.90 2.42
CA SER A 292 -6.26 -12.97 3.56
C SER A 292 -5.63 -13.57 4.81
N ALA A 293 -5.52 -14.90 4.91
CA ALA A 293 -4.94 -15.57 6.07
C ALA A 293 -3.47 -15.18 6.29
N ASN A 294 -2.73 -14.94 5.21
CA ASN A 294 -1.32 -14.54 5.24
C ASN A 294 -1.12 -13.02 5.20
N ILE A 295 -2.18 -12.25 4.92
CA ILE A 295 -2.14 -10.79 4.82
C ILE A 295 -2.54 -10.13 6.15
N CYS A 296 -3.40 -10.79 6.92
CA CYS A 296 -3.84 -10.30 8.21
C CYS A 296 -2.94 -10.81 9.35
N GLU A 297 -2.47 -9.88 10.19
CA GLU A 297 -1.56 -10.17 11.30
C GLU A 297 -2.31 -10.17 12.63
N ASN A 298 -2.05 -11.17 13.48
CA ASN A 298 -2.63 -11.20 14.83
C ASN A 298 -1.95 -10.15 15.71
N GLU A 299 -2.76 -9.35 16.41
CA GLU A 299 -2.32 -8.29 17.32
C GLU A 299 -1.83 -8.78 18.69
N ASN A 300 -2.03 -10.07 18.98
CA ASN A 300 -1.54 -10.70 20.19
C ASN A 300 -0.18 -11.36 19.96
N ASP A 301 0.89 -10.59 20.22
CA ASP A 301 2.28 -11.05 20.15
C ASP A 301 2.63 -12.12 21.23
N ASP A 302 1.77 -12.35 22.22
CA ASP A 302 2.03 -13.27 23.34
C ASP A 302 1.60 -14.72 23.06
N ILE A 303 1.10 -15.02 21.85
CA ILE A 303 0.70 -16.37 21.42
C ILE A 303 1.96 -17.25 21.21
N VAL A 304 2.12 -18.28 22.04
CA VAL A 304 3.28 -19.19 22.01
C VAL A 304 3.16 -20.27 20.94
N ASP A 305 1.94 -20.81 20.75
CA ASP A 305 1.62 -21.80 19.74
C ASP A 305 0.34 -21.35 19.01
N PRO A 306 0.48 -20.80 17.78
CA PRO A 306 -0.66 -20.28 17.05
C PRO A 306 -1.43 -21.35 16.26
N THR A 307 -1.04 -22.64 16.32
CA THR A 307 -1.56 -23.66 15.38
C THR A 307 -3.09 -23.74 15.37
N GLU A 308 -3.72 -23.93 16.53
CA GLU A 308 -5.18 -24.03 16.64
C GLU A 308 -5.88 -22.72 16.24
N ILE A 309 -5.30 -21.59 16.63
CA ILE A 309 -5.82 -20.24 16.33
C ILE A 309 -5.76 -19.95 14.82
N SER A 310 -4.68 -20.36 14.16
CA SER A 310 -4.50 -20.24 12.72
C SER A 310 -5.43 -21.17 11.93
N GLU A 311 -5.64 -22.40 12.40
CA GLU A 311 -6.62 -23.32 11.80
C GLU A 311 -8.05 -22.76 11.89
N GLU A 312 -8.42 -22.20 13.04
CA GLU A 312 -9.72 -21.58 13.24
C GLU A 312 -9.91 -20.34 12.34
N TRP A 313 -8.89 -19.51 12.25
CA TRP A 313 -8.85 -18.33 11.39
C TRP A 313 -9.02 -18.67 9.90
N SER A 314 -8.25 -19.65 9.39
CA SER A 314 -8.40 -20.12 8.02
C SER A 314 -9.78 -20.74 7.77
N THR A 315 -10.32 -21.48 8.74
CA THR A 315 -11.67 -22.06 8.65
C THR A 315 -12.74 -20.97 8.54
N PHE A 316 -12.63 -19.91 9.35
CA PHE A 316 -13.54 -18.77 9.26
C PHE A 316 -13.47 -18.09 7.88
N LEU A 317 -12.27 -17.79 7.38
CA LEU A 317 -12.10 -17.17 6.07
C LEU A 317 -12.69 -18.01 4.93
N ASN A 318 -12.46 -19.33 4.94
CA ASN A 318 -13.05 -20.23 3.96
C ASN A 318 -14.59 -20.27 4.08
N THR A 319 -15.13 -20.25 5.30
CA THR A 319 -16.57 -20.21 5.54
C THR A 319 -17.21 -18.94 4.96
N ILE A 320 -16.58 -17.79 5.17
CA ILE A 320 -17.04 -16.51 4.57
C ILE A 320 -16.95 -16.56 3.04
N PHE A 321 -15.86 -17.08 2.49
CA PHE A 321 -15.64 -17.13 1.05
C PHE A 321 -16.61 -18.07 0.33
N GLU A 322 -16.95 -19.21 0.94
CA GLU A 322 -17.86 -20.20 0.36
C GLU A 322 -19.35 -19.85 0.54
N ALA A 323 -19.66 -18.91 1.44
CA ALA A 323 -21.03 -18.49 1.72
C ALA A 323 -21.77 -18.02 0.45
N GLN A 324 -23.00 -18.48 0.27
CA GLN A 324 -23.85 -18.11 -0.87
C GLN A 324 -24.95 -17.12 -0.46
N SER A 325 -25.14 -16.93 0.84
CA SER A 325 -26.15 -16.07 1.44
C SER A 325 -25.67 -15.54 2.79
N ALA A 326 -26.36 -14.51 3.31
CA ALA A 326 -26.10 -13.99 4.65
C ALA A 326 -26.36 -15.07 5.71
N GLU A 327 -27.43 -15.83 5.54
CA GLU A 327 -27.88 -16.88 6.45
C GLU A 327 -26.81 -17.98 6.67
N ASP A 328 -25.96 -18.24 5.66
CA ASP A 328 -24.88 -19.23 5.76
C ASP A 328 -23.82 -18.87 6.82
N ILE A 329 -23.70 -17.58 7.16
CA ILE A 329 -22.63 -17.04 8.02
C ILE A 329 -23.15 -16.30 9.24
N GLU A 330 -24.46 -16.15 9.41
CA GLU A 330 -25.05 -15.44 10.56
C GLU A 330 -24.64 -16.04 11.91
N ASP A 331 -24.36 -17.34 11.98
CA ASP A 331 -23.93 -18.02 13.21
C ASP A 331 -22.47 -17.73 13.59
N VAL A 332 -21.63 -17.32 12.63
CA VAL A 332 -20.19 -17.12 12.80
C VAL A 332 -19.73 -15.68 12.56
N PHE A 333 -20.57 -14.82 12.00
CA PHE A 333 -20.22 -13.45 11.61
C PHE A 333 -21.33 -12.45 11.93
N GLU A 334 -20.95 -11.23 12.33
CA GLU A 334 -21.88 -10.12 12.58
C GLU A 334 -22.33 -9.49 11.25
N VAL A 335 -23.18 -10.18 10.50
CA VAL A 335 -23.66 -9.75 9.16
C VAL A 335 -24.33 -8.37 9.21
N ASP A 336 -25.19 -8.11 10.20
CA ASP A 336 -25.85 -6.81 10.38
C ASP A 336 -24.86 -5.67 10.61
N HIS A 337 -23.75 -5.94 11.31
CA HIS A 337 -22.69 -4.96 11.53
C HIS A 337 -21.96 -4.68 10.23
N PHE A 338 -21.56 -5.73 9.51
CA PHE A 338 -20.87 -5.61 8.22
C PHE A 338 -21.70 -4.83 7.19
N ILE A 339 -22.99 -5.12 7.05
CA ILE A 339 -23.87 -4.36 6.14
C ILE A 339 -23.93 -2.88 6.51
N LYS A 340 -23.94 -2.53 7.81
CA LYS A 340 -23.89 -1.12 8.24
C LYS A 340 -22.57 -0.45 7.88
N GLU A 341 -21.44 -1.14 8.04
CA GLU A 341 -20.13 -0.67 7.58
C GLU A 341 -20.15 -0.40 6.07
N MET A 342 -20.68 -1.33 5.26
CA MET A 342 -20.83 -1.15 3.81
C MET A 342 -21.68 0.06 3.43
N VAL A 343 -22.79 0.27 4.15
CA VAL A 343 -23.65 1.45 3.94
C VAL A 343 -22.92 2.74 4.32
N ILE A 344 -22.17 2.75 5.42
CA ILE A 344 -21.38 3.91 5.83
C ILE A 344 -20.31 4.22 4.78
N GLU A 345 -19.54 3.22 4.35
CA GLU A 345 -18.52 3.41 3.32
C GLU A 345 -19.11 3.96 2.03
N TYR A 346 -20.21 3.37 1.55
CA TYR A 346 -20.91 3.84 0.36
C TYR A 346 -21.38 5.30 0.49
N LEU A 347 -22.05 5.64 1.60
CA LEU A 347 -22.59 6.99 1.82
C LEU A 347 -21.51 8.05 2.01
N LEU A 348 -20.38 7.67 2.60
CA LEU A 348 -19.24 8.55 2.79
C LEU A 348 -18.33 8.58 1.57
N GLY A 349 -18.57 7.76 0.54
CA GLY A 349 -17.63 7.65 -0.57
C GLY A 349 -16.24 7.23 -0.10
N ALA A 350 -16.20 6.30 0.86
CA ALA A 350 -14.99 5.64 1.33
C ALA A 350 -14.60 4.53 0.37
N TRP A 351 -13.31 4.25 0.28
CA TRP A 351 -12.82 3.30 -0.71
C TRP A 351 -11.56 2.52 -0.29
N ASP A 352 -10.86 2.97 0.75
CA ASP A 352 -9.60 2.37 1.20
C ASP A 352 -9.83 1.27 2.26
N HIS A 353 -11.00 0.63 2.19
CA HIS A 353 -11.46 -0.40 3.11
C HIS A 353 -11.66 -1.72 2.36
N ILE A 354 -12.84 -2.34 2.43
CA ILE A 354 -13.07 -3.65 1.82
C ILE A 354 -12.87 -3.65 0.30
N GLN A 355 -13.10 -2.51 -0.38
CA GLN A 355 -12.97 -2.40 -1.85
C GLN A 355 -11.52 -2.57 -2.32
N LEU A 356 -10.54 -2.28 -1.46
CA LEU A 356 -9.11 -2.55 -1.68
C LEU A 356 -8.58 -3.67 -0.77
N GLY A 357 -9.45 -4.29 0.02
CA GLY A 357 -9.07 -5.24 1.05
C GLY A 357 -8.07 -4.63 2.03
N HIS A 358 -8.34 -3.44 2.57
CA HIS A 358 -7.38 -2.66 3.37
C HIS A 358 -8.04 -2.04 4.62
N ASN A 359 -7.22 -1.59 5.58
CA ASN A 359 -7.65 -0.81 6.74
C ASN A 359 -8.84 -1.34 7.58
N PHE A 360 -8.90 -2.65 7.81
CA PHE A 360 -9.86 -3.24 8.74
C PHE A 360 -9.22 -4.25 9.70
N TYR A 361 -9.95 -4.57 10.76
CA TYR A 361 -9.65 -5.67 11.65
C TYR A 361 -10.77 -6.69 11.62
N LEU A 362 -10.43 -7.93 11.91
CA LEU A 362 -11.38 -8.99 12.23
C LEU A 362 -11.13 -9.45 13.66
N TYR A 363 -12.20 -9.51 14.43
CA TYR A 363 -12.13 -9.89 15.84
C TYR A 363 -13.19 -10.94 16.15
N LYS A 364 -12.80 -12.04 16.80
CA LYS A 364 -13.75 -13.04 17.29
C LYS A 364 -14.24 -12.65 18.68
N GLN A 365 -15.52 -12.31 18.79
CA GLN A 365 -16.14 -11.90 20.05
C GLN A 365 -16.39 -13.10 21.00
N PRO A 366 -16.63 -12.85 22.30
CA PRO A 366 -16.95 -13.90 23.26
C PRO A 366 -18.26 -14.66 22.96
N ASN A 367 -19.14 -14.08 22.13
CA ASN A 367 -20.35 -14.75 21.66
C ASN A 367 -20.08 -15.80 20.54
N GLY A 368 -18.82 -15.93 20.11
CA GLY A 368 -18.39 -16.85 19.06
C GLY A 368 -18.39 -16.26 17.65
N LYS A 369 -18.95 -15.06 17.44
CA LYS A 369 -19.05 -14.42 16.13
C LYS A 369 -17.88 -13.48 15.85
N TRP A 370 -17.41 -13.50 14.62
CA TRP A 370 -16.45 -12.56 14.08
C TRP A 370 -17.12 -11.23 13.73
N ILE A 371 -16.42 -10.12 13.96
CA ILE A 371 -16.87 -8.77 13.62
C ILE A 371 -15.80 -8.05 12.79
N TYR A 372 -16.25 -7.35 11.75
CA TYR A 372 -15.45 -6.51 10.87
C TYR A 372 -15.34 -5.10 11.45
N LEU A 373 -14.14 -4.56 11.64
CA LEU A 373 -13.92 -3.28 12.32
C LEU A 373 -13.01 -2.36 11.49
N THR A 374 -13.57 -1.30 10.90
CA THR A 374 -12.80 -0.36 10.07
C THR A 374 -11.94 0.59 10.91
N TYR A 375 -10.77 0.97 10.37
CA TYR A 375 -9.91 2.03 10.89
C TYR A 375 -9.35 2.88 9.75
N ASP A 376 -8.57 3.92 10.03
CA ASP A 376 -7.92 4.73 8.97
C ASP A 376 -8.91 5.41 8.01
N HIS A 377 -9.75 6.30 8.57
CA HIS A 377 -10.87 6.92 7.84
C HIS A 377 -10.54 8.26 7.18
N ASP A 378 -9.28 8.55 6.87
CA ASP A 378 -8.87 9.76 6.15
C ASP A 378 -9.29 9.72 4.67
N HIS A 379 -9.34 8.54 4.06
CA HIS A 379 -9.86 8.30 2.70
C HIS A 379 -11.39 8.17 2.63
N THR A 380 -12.09 9.14 3.22
CA THR A 380 -13.56 9.23 3.24
C THR A 380 -14.05 10.60 2.76
N PHE A 381 -15.36 10.79 2.65
CA PHE A 381 -16.00 12.00 2.09
C PHE A 381 -15.53 12.31 0.67
N GLY A 382 -15.41 11.26 -0.14
CA GLY A 382 -15.13 11.32 -1.57
C GLY A 382 -13.74 11.78 -1.99
N ILE A 383 -12.80 11.93 -1.05
CA ILE A 383 -11.42 12.28 -1.41
C ILE A 383 -10.81 11.17 -2.26
N ASN A 384 -10.18 11.52 -3.38
CA ASN A 384 -9.50 10.59 -4.27
C ASN A 384 -10.41 9.46 -4.83
N LEU A 385 -11.74 9.57 -4.76
CA LEU A 385 -12.64 8.60 -5.38
C LEU A 385 -12.44 8.54 -6.88
N ASP A 386 -12.18 9.69 -7.50
CA ASP A 386 -11.75 9.80 -8.89
C ASP A 386 -10.57 8.86 -9.15
N ARG A 387 -9.56 8.81 -8.29
CA ARG A 387 -8.37 7.96 -8.49
C ARG A 387 -8.67 6.47 -8.64
N LEU A 388 -9.72 5.97 -8.00
CA LEU A 388 -10.16 4.58 -8.12
C LEU A 388 -11.21 4.37 -9.21
N PHE A 389 -12.08 5.36 -9.40
CA PHE A 389 -13.24 5.25 -10.26
C PHE A 389 -13.11 6.09 -11.54
N LEU A 390 -11.92 6.56 -11.93
CA LEU A 390 -11.64 7.29 -13.19
C LEU A 390 -11.98 6.46 -14.45
N GLY A 391 -12.25 5.16 -14.29
CA GLY A 391 -12.85 4.29 -15.32
C GLY A 391 -14.38 4.15 -15.27
N TYR A 392 -15.04 4.62 -14.21
CA TYR A 392 -16.44 4.32 -13.86
C TYR A 392 -17.30 5.55 -13.53
N ILE A 393 -16.73 6.69 -13.16
CA ILE A 393 -17.45 7.94 -12.91
C ILE A 393 -17.10 8.93 -14.03
N TYR A 394 -17.99 8.94 -15.02
CA TYR A 394 -17.80 9.48 -16.39
C TYR A 394 -17.93 11.00 -16.52
N VAL A 395 -17.81 11.77 -15.44
CA VAL A 395 -18.15 13.19 -15.46
C VAL A 395 -17.01 14.07 -15.99
N ASP A 396 -15.76 13.61 -15.89
CA ASP A 396 -14.58 14.47 -16.13
C ASP A 396 -13.78 14.16 -17.41
N LEU A 397 -14.21 13.22 -18.27
CA LEU A 397 -13.48 12.80 -19.48
C LEU A 397 -14.36 12.72 -20.75
N PRO A 398 -14.78 13.85 -21.34
CA PRO A 398 -15.68 13.89 -22.50
C PRO A 398 -15.11 13.24 -23.78
N GLU A 399 -13.80 13.23 -24.02
CA GLU A 399 -13.26 12.55 -25.23
C GLU A 399 -13.34 11.02 -25.14
N ARG A 400 -13.52 10.46 -23.94
CA ARG A 400 -13.73 9.03 -23.72
C ARG A 400 -15.18 8.64 -24.05
N LEU A 401 -16.14 9.54 -23.84
CA LEU A 401 -17.55 9.39 -24.23
C LEU A 401 -17.71 9.33 -25.76
N GLU A 402 -16.97 10.12 -26.52
CA GLU A 402 -17.09 10.12 -27.99
C GLU A 402 -16.66 8.81 -28.67
N LYS A 403 -15.91 7.95 -27.97
CA LYS A 403 -15.37 6.68 -28.50
C LYS A 403 -16.19 5.44 -28.13
N LEU A 404 -17.19 5.58 -27.27
CA LEU A 404 -18.03 4.47 -26.82
C LEU A 404 -19.41 4.57 -27.51
N ASP A 405 -19.89 3.45 -28.03
CA ASP A 405 -21.23 3.37 -28.64
C ASP A 405 -22.27 3.14 -27.52
N PHE A 406 -23.13 4.13 -27.29
CA PHE A 406 -24.15 4.12 -26.24
C PHE A 406 -25.52 3.63 -26.73
N ASP A 407 -25.60 2.98 -27.89
CA ASP A 407 -26.85 2.39 -28.42
C ASP A 407 -27.25 1.06 -27.73
N TYR A 408 -27.27 1.07 -26.39
CA TYR A 408 -27.76 -0.02 -25.55
C TYR A 408 -29.21 -0.47 -25.81
N PRO A 409 -30.14 0.36 -26.35
CA PRO A 409 -31.49 -0.10 -26.70
C PRO A 409 -31.55 -1.16 -27.80
N ASN A 410 -30.51 -1.31 -28.62
CA ASN A 410 -30.50 -2.23 -29.77
C ASN A 410 -29.75 -3.55 -29.50
N TYR A 411 -29.32 -3.81 -28.26
CA TYR A 411 -28.82 -5.13 -27.86
C TYR A 411 -29.99 -6.11 -27.69
N SER A 412 -30.32 -6.83 -28.76
CA SER A 412 -31.22 -7.98 -28.71
C SER A 412 -30.51 -9.17 -28.04
N PHE A 413 -31.00 -9.61 -26.88
CA PHE A 413 -30.59 -10.88 -26.25
C PHE A 413 -31.25 -12.12 -26.87
N GLU A 414 -31.86 -12.00 -28.06
CA GLU A 414 -32.35 -13.17 -28.80
C GLU A 414 -31.37 -13.66 -29.87
N LYS A 415 -30.88 -14.88 -29.57
CA LYS A 415 -30.13 -15.89 -30.33
C LYS A 415 -28.63 -15.75 -30.54
#